data_AF-A0A7L7LCN8-F1
#
_entry.id   AF-A0A7L7LCN8-F1
#
_cell.length_a   1.000
_cell.length_b   1.000
_cell.length_c   1.000
_cell.angle_alpha   90.00
_cell.angle_beta   90.00
_cell.angle_gamma   90.00
#
_symmetry.space_group_name_H-M   'P 1'
#
loop_
_entity.id
_entity.type
_entity.pdbx_description
1 polymer ?
#
loop_
_entity_poly.entity_id
_entity_poly.type
_entity_poly.pdbx_seq_one_letter_code
_entity_poly.pdbx_strand_id
1 'polypeptide(L)'
;MANNPNHLNNLKPFKKGVDDRRNVSGENRKIPAIDVLLAEVLEDPINGTISAKAILLALRDKAIKGDVRAAEVLLERAYGKALQKTDVNLKFGVDSEEEYVD
;
A
#
# COMPACT_ATOMS: atom_id res chain seq x y z
N MET A 1 -33.53 -7.37 7.90
CA MET A 1 -33.11 -8.10 9.13
C MET A 1 -32.14 -9.18 8.69
N ALA A 2 -30.99 -9.33 9.37
CA ALA A 2 -30.03 -10.38 9.03
C ALA A 2 -30.50 -11.72 9.65
N ASN A 3 -30.44 -12.80 8.89
CA ASN A 3 -30.86 -14.12 9.37
C ASN A 3 -29.86 -14.64 10.42
N ASN A 4 -30.36 -15.22 11.51
CA ASN A 4 -29.53 -15.80 12.58
C ASN A 4 -28.56 -16.85 11.99
N PRO A 5 -27.23 -16.66 12.09
CA PRO A 5 -26.24 -17.55 11.47
C PRO A 5 -26.24 -18.97 12.05
N ASN A 6 -26.79 -19.14 13.27
CA ASN A 6 -26.84 -20.44 13.96
C ASN A 6 -28.14 -21.21 13.71
N HIS A 7 -29.05 -20.69 12.88
CA HIS A 7 -30.27 -21.40 12.54
C HIS A 7 -29.95 -22.58 11.60
N LEU A 8 -30.35 -23.80 11.96
CA LEU A 8 -30.01 -25.05 11.24
C LEU A 8 -30.23 -24.95 9.72
N ASN A 9 -31.31 -24.31 9.28
CA ASN A 9 -31.62 -24.08 7.85
C ASN A 9 -30.61 -23.21 7.08
N ASN A 10 -29.74 -22.47 7.77
CA ASN A 10 -28.73 -21.60 7.18
C ASN A 10 -27.37 -22.32 7.01
N LEU A 11 -27.15 -23.47 7.67
CA LEU A 11 -25.93 -24.27 7.56
C LEU A 11 -25.96 -25.16 6.30
N LYS A 12 -26.17 -24.56 5.13
CA LYS A 12 -26.18 -25.27 3.85
C LYS A 12 -24.77 -25.29 3.26
N PRO A 13 -24.11 -26.45 3.10
CA PRO A 13 -22.78 -26.53 2.50
C PRO A 13 -22.78 -26.01 1.07
N PHE A 14 -21.61 -25.56 0.58
CA PHE A 14 -21.46 -25.18 -0.82
C PHE A 14 -21.60 -26.40 -1.73
N LYS A 15 -22.28 -26.22 -2.86
CA LYS A 15 -22.38 -27.22 -3.93
C LYS A 15 -20.99 -27.46 -4.50
N LYS A 16 -20.64 -28.73 -4.73
CA LYS A 16 -19.37 -29.11 -5.36
C LYS A 16 -19.37 -28.61 -6.80
N GLY A 17 -18.39 -27.79 -7.17
CA GLY A 17 -18.29 -27.17 -8.50
C GLY A 17 -18.63 -25.68 -8.46
N VAL A 18 -19.60 -25.27 -9.29
CA VAL A 18 -20.11 -23.89 -9.33
C VAL A 18 -21.23 -23.75 -8.29
N ASP A 19 -21.02 -22.87 -7.31
CA ASP A 19 -22.03 -22.44 -6.36
C ASP A 19 -22.15 -20.92 -6.45
N ASP A 20 -23.35 -20.42 -6.70
CA ASP A 20 -23.61 -18.99 -6.91
C ASP A 20 -23.27 -18.13 -5.68
N ARG A 21 -23.19 -18.74 -4.49
CA ARG A 21 -22.76 -18.08 -3.25
C ARG A 21 -21.24 -17.92 -3.16
N ARG A 22 -20.47 -18.48 -4.09
CA ARG A 22 -19.01 -18.40 -4.12
C ARG A 22 -18.60 -17.20 -4.98
N ASN A 23 -17.81 -16.29 -4.42
CA ASN A 23 -17.13 -15.26 -5.21
C ASN A 23 -15.98 -15.91 -6.01
N VAL A 24 -16.27 -16.33 -7.24
CA VAL A 24 -15.30 -16.98 -8.14
C VAL A 24 -14.29 -15.98 -8.71
N SER A 25 -14.71 -14.72 -8.85
CA SER A 25 -13.93 -13.61 -9.40
C SER A 25 -12.87 -13.04 -8.46
N GLY A 26 -12.93 -13.35 -7.15
CA GLY A 26 -12.02 -12.77 -6.15
C GLY A 26 -12.22 -11.26 -5.97
N GLU A 27 -11.26 -10.60 -5.32
CA GLU A 27 -11.10 -9.14 -5.41
C GLU A 27 -10.70 -8.79 -6.85
N ASN A 28 -11.23 -7.71 -7.41
CA ASN A 28 -11.01 -7.35 -8.81
C ASN A 28 -9.54 -6.89 -9.00
N ARG A 29 -8.60 -7.83 -9.16
CA ARG A 29 -7.15 -7.59 -9.19
C ARG A 29 -6.67 -7.12 -10.57
N LYS A 30 -7.25 -6.05 -11.09
CA LYS A 30 -6.62 -5.28 -12.18
C LYS A 30 -6.98 -3.82 -11.96
N ILE A 31 -6.40 -3.22 -10.92
CA ILE A 31 -6.07 -1.80 -11.04
C ILE A 31 -5.09 -1.76 -12.22
N PRO A 32 -5.39 -1.04 -13.32
CA PRO A 32 -4.41 -0.81 -14.37
C PRO A 32 -3.09 -0.34 -13.74
N ALA A 33 -1.95 -0.56 -14.41
CA ALA A 33 -0.65 -0.15 -13.87
C ALA A 33 -0.76 1.26 -13.31
N ILE A 34 -0.51 1.43 -12.00
CA ILE A 34 -0.79 2.66 -11.26
C ILE A 34 -0.18 3.87 -11.96
N ASP A 35 1.00 3.67 -12.58
CA ASP A 35 1.72 4.68 -13.34
C ASP A 35 0.94 5.20 -14.56
N VAL A 36 0.16 4.34 -15.24
CA VAL A 36 -0.67 4.73 -16.40
C VAL A 36 -1.85 5.57 -15.95
N LEU A 37 -2.54 5.16 -14.89
CA LEU A 37 -3.65 5.93 -14.32
C LEU A 37 -3.18 7.25 -13.71
N LEU A 38 -1.99 7.24 -13.12
CA LEU A 38 -1.39 8.45 -12.56
C LEU A 38 -0.97 9.40 -13.68
N ALA A 39 -0.38 8.90 -14.77
CA ALA A 39 -0.06 9.72 -15.93
C ALA A 39 -1.32 10.33 -16.55
N GLU A 40 -2.37 9.54 -16.77
CA GLU A 40 -3.66 9.99 -17.33
C GLU A 40 -4.28 11.11 -16.48
N VAL A 41 -4.35 10.92 -15.15
CA VAL A 41 -4.89 11.94 -14.23
C VAL A 41 -4.00 13.20 -14.15
N LEU A 42 -2.68 13.06 -14.32
CA LEU A 42 -1.74 14.18 -14.28
C LEU A 42 -1.69 14.95 -15.62
N GLU A 43 -2.00 14.29 -16.73
CA GLU A 43 -2.08 14.85 -18.08
C GLU A 43 -3.39 15.59 -18.32
N ASP A 44 -4.51 15.09 -17.77
CA ASP A 44 -5.82 15.72 -17.94
C ASP A 44 -5.82 17.15 -17.41
N PRO A 45 -6.05 18.18 -18.24
CA PRO A 45 -5.97 19.56 -17.80
C PRO A 45 -7.19 19.93 -16.95
N ILE A 46 -7.00 20.14 -15.64
CA ILE A 46 -8.02 20.79 -14.81
C ILE A 46 -7.87 22.30 -15.00
N ASN A 47 -8.93 22.95 -15.52
CA ASN A 47 -9.02 24.41 -15.70
C ASN A 47 -7.87 25.03 -16.51
N GLY A 48 -7.39 24.35 -17.56
CA GLY A 48 -6.38 24.91 -18.48
C GLY A 48 -4.93 24.87 -17.95
N THR A 49 -4.68 24.22 -16.82
CA THR A 49 -3.35 23.90 -16.30
C THR A 49 -3.15 22.39 -16.30
N ILE A 50 -1.97 21.93 -16.74
CA ILE A 50 -1.55 20.52 -16.61
C ILE A 50 -1.79 20.08 -15.15
N SER A 51 -2.55 19.02 -14.92
CA SER A 51 -3.03 18.65 -13.57
C SER A 51 -1.90 18.45 -12.57
N ALA A 52 -0.73 17.97 -13.01
CA ALA A 52 0.46 17.90 -12.17
C ALA A 52 0.83 19.25 -11.52
N LYS A 53 0.75 20.35 -12.27
CA LYS A 53 1.03 21.70 -11.75
C LYS A 53 -0.03 22.14 -10.75
N ALA A 54 -1.30 21.86 -11.01
CA ALA A 54 -2.40 22.17 -10.10
C ALA A 54 -2.28 21.39 -8.77
N ILE A 55 -1.88 20.12 -8.83
CA ILE A 55 -1.65 19.28 -7.65
C ILE A 55 -0.47 19.80 -6.83
N LEU A 56 0.64 20.19 -7.47
CA LEU A 56 1.78 20.80 -6.77
C LEU A 56 1.40 22.11 -6.07
N LEU A 57 0.59 22.96 -6.72
CA LEU A 57 0.07 24.19 -6.10
C LEU A 57 -0.84 23.87 -4.91
N ALA A 58 -1.74 22.90 -5.04
CA ALA A 58 -2.63 22.49 -3.96
C ALA A 58 -1.86 21.88 -2.77
N LEU A 59 -0.85 21.05 -3.03
CA LEU A 59 0.04 20.50 -2.00
C LEU A 59 0.83 21.62 -1.30
N ARG A 60 1.36 22.58 -2.05
CA ARG A 60 2.06 23.75 -1.49
C ARG A 60 1.13 24.54 -0.57
N ASP A 61 -0.09 24.82 -1.00
CA ASP A 61 -1.04 25.59 -0.21
C ASP A 61 -1.47 24.85 1.06
N LYS A 62 -1.59 23.51 1.02
CA LYS A 62 -1.79 22.67 2.22
C LYS A 62 -0.59 22.72 3.15
N ALA A 63 0.63 22.63 2.62
CA ALA A 63 1.86 22.70 3.40
C ALA A 63 2.00 24.07 4.11
N ILE A 64 1.72 25.18 3.42
CA ILE A 64 1.70 26.54 4.00
C ILE A 64 0.67 26.63 5.14
N LYS A 65 -0.46 25.94 5.01
CA LYS A 65 -1.50 25.87 6.06
C LYS A 65 -1.15 24.95 7.23
N GLY A 66 0.02 24.32 7.23
CA GLY A 66 0.51 23.48 8.33
C GLY A 66 0.31 21.98 8.15
N ASP A 67 -0.08 21.50 6.96
CA ASP A 67 -0.08 20.07 6.67
C ASP A 67 1.36 19.54 6.52
N VAL A 68 1.86 18.93 7.59
CA VAL A 68 3.23 18.41 7.68
C VAL A 68 3.49 17.31 6.65
N ARG A 69 2.48 16.50 6.31
CA ARG A 69 2.61 15.43 5.30
C ARG A 69 2.76 16.01 3.91
N ALA A 70 2.01 17.05 3.58
CA ALA A 70 2.16 17.74 2.31
C ALA A 70 3.54 18.40 2.18
N ALA A 71 4.05 19.00 3.26
CA ALA A 71 5.40 19.57 3.31
C ALA A 71 6.49 18.49 3.13
N GLU A 72 6.37 17.37 3.85
CA GLU A 72 7.26 16.22 3.75
C GLU A 72 7.32 15.70 2.30
N VAL A 73 6.17 15.44 1.68
CA VAL A 73 6.10 14.94 0.29
C VAL A 73 6.77 15.92 -0.68
N LEU A 74 6.56 17.22 -0.55
CA LEU A 74 7.19 18.23 -1.41
C LEU A 74 8.72 18.25 -1.24
N LEU A 75 9.20 18.22 0.00
CA LEU A 75 10.63 18.25 0.32
C LEU A 75 11.34 16.98 -0.15
N GLU A 76 10.75 15.81 0.06
CA GLU A 76 11.29 14.53 -0.39
C GLU A 76 11.39 14.43 -1.91
N ARG A 77 10.45 15.05 -2.65
CA ARG A 77 10.48 15.06 -4.12
C ARG A 77 11.44 16.09 -4.69
N ALA A 78 11.62 17.23 -4.01
CA ALA A 78 12.54 18.27 -4.44
C ALA A 78 14.01 17.97 -4.10
N TYR A 79 14.27 17.40 -2.92
CA TYR A 79 15.62 17.27 -2.36
C TYR A 79 16.00 15.83 -1.99
N GLY A 80 15.08 14.87 -2.13
CA GLY A 80 15.29 13.48 -1.70
C GLY A 80 14.99 13.27 -0.21
N LYS A 81 15.03 12.00 0.23
CA LYS A 81 14.86 11.64 1.64
C LYS A 81 16.15 11.90 2.43
N ALA A 82 16.00 12.23 3.70
CA ALA A 82 17.14 12.31 4.61
C ALA A 82 17.86 10.95 4.69
N LEU A 83 19.19 10.97 4.72
CA LEU A 83 19.99 9.76 4.84
C LEU A 83 19.71 9.07 6.19
N GLN A 84 19.13 7.87 6.16
CA GLN A 84 18.93 7.06 7.35
C GLN A 84 20.16 6.18 7.59
N LYS A 85 20.93 6.49 8.65
CA LYS A 85 22.00 5.62 9.12
C LYS A 85 21.39 4.50 9.96
N THR A 86 21.79 3.26 9.68
CA THR A 86 21.39 2.10 10.48
C THR A 86 22.65 1.42 11.00
N ASP A 87 22.77 1.30 12.32
CA ASP A 87 23.84 0.54 12.95
C ASP A 87 23.49 -0.94 12.98
N VAL A 88 24.38 -1.78 12.45
CA VAL A 88 24.19 -3.23 12.37
C VAL A 88 25.19 -3.89 13.32
N ASN A 89 24.70 -4.40 14.45
CA ASN A 89 25.50 -5.18 15.41
C ASN A 89 25.28 -6.68 15.16
N LEU A 90 26.22 -7.31 14.43
CA LEU A 90 26.23 -8.76 14.22
C LEU A 90 27.04 -9.44 15.33
N LYS A 91 26.40 -10.29 16.13
CA LYS A 91 27.10 -11.22 17.03
C LYS A 91 27.25 -12.55 16.29
N PHE A 92 28.47 -12.89 15.90
CA PHE A 92 28.78 -14.21 15.37
C PHE A 92 29.04 -15.15 16.56
N GLY A 93 28.10 -16.06 16.82
CA GLY A 93 28.33 -17.17 17.74
C GLY A 93 29.27 -18.16 17.08
N VAL A 94 30.50 -18.28 17.58
CA VAL A 94 31.39 -19.38 17.24
C VAL A 94 31.11 -20.46 18.27
N ASP A 95 30.31 -21.45 17.89
CA ASP A 95 30.15 -22.67 18.67
C ASP A 95 31.44 -23.50 18.47
N SER A 96 32.37 -23.42 19.42
CA SER A 96 33.55 -24.30 19.44
C SER A 96 33.12 -25.69 19.90
N GLU A 97 33.19 -26.67 19.00
CA GLU A 97 32.98 -28.08 19.32
C GLU A 97 34.00 -28.56 20.38
N GLU A 98 33.50 -29.28 21.37
CA GLU A 98 34.22 -29.77 22.54
C GLU A 98 35.39 -30.70 22.17
N GLU A 99 36.47 -30.51 22.92
CA GLU A 99 37.74 -31.23 22.88
C GLU A 99 37.54 -32.73 23.19
N TYR A 100 37.91 -33.61 22.26
CA TYR A 100 37.99 -35.05 22.53
C TYR A 100 39.22 -35.30 23.42
N VAL A 101 38.99 -35.84 24.62
CA VAL A 101 40.06 -36.29 25.54
C VAL A 101 40.39 -37.76 25.23
N ASP A 102 41.69 -38.04 25.01
CA ASP A 102 42.31 -39.35 24.72
C ASP A 102 41.99 -40.45 25.75
#